data_AF-A0A524CJ32-F1
#
_entry.id   AF-A0A524CJ32-F1
#
_cell.length_a   1.000
_cell.length_b   1.000
_cell.length_c   1.000
_cell.angle_alpha   90.00
_cell.angle_beta   90.00
_cell.angle_gamma   90.00
#
_symmetry.space_group_name_H-M   'P 1'
#
loop_
_entity.id
_entity.type
_entity.pdbx_description
1 polymer ?
#
loop_
_entity_poly.entity_id
_entity_poly.type
_entity_poly.pdbx_seq_one_letter_code
_entity_poly.pdbx_strand_id
1 'polypeptide(L)' 'ELVRSAHLKPLFAEDIIREMARNFARRNFPNLQENFTIIFKVESFESIHPHNVYAEMNTTIGKLYSAIDI' A
#
# COMPACT_ATOMS: atom_id res chain seq x y z
N GLU A 1 -15.13 17.97 8.03
CA GLU A 1 -13.94 17.18 8.42
C GLU A 1 -13.22 16.53 7.24
N LEU A 2 -13.88 15.77 6.35
CA LEU A 2 -13.23 15.04 5.24
C LEU A 2 -12.20 15.85 4.40
N VAL A 3 -12.60 17.03 3.91
CA VAL A 3 -11.71 17.89 3.10
C VAL A 3 -10.48 18.32 3.90
N ARG A 4 -10.68 18.70 5.17
CA ARG A 4 -9.60 19.14 6.05
C ARG A 4 -8.63 18.00 6.35
N SER A 5 -9.13 16.81 6.65
CA SER A 5 -8.26 15.65 6.94
C SER A 5 -7.45 15.21 5.73
N ALA A 6 -8.04 15.25 4.52
CA ALA A 6 -7.32 14.93 3.28
C ALA A 6 -6.24 15.99 2.98
N HIS A 7 -6.54 17.27 3.19
CA HIS A 7 -5.57 18.35 2.99
C HIS A 7 -4.39 18.29 3.97
N LEU A 8 -4.62 17.86 5.21
CA LEU A 8 -3.59 17.79 6.24
C LEU A 8 -2.66 16.57 6.12
N LYS A 9 -3.06 15.53 5.38
CA LYS A 9 -2.26 14.31 5.17
C LYS A 9 -2.31 13.87 3.70
N PRO A 10 -1.73 14.64 2.78
CA PRO A 10 -1.60 14.21 1.40
C PRO A 10 -0.65 12.99 1.35
N LEU A 11 -0.93 12.06 0.44
CA LEU A 11 -0.11 10.88 0.19
C LEU A 11 0.11 10.76 -1.31
N PHE A 12 1.34 10.47 -1.73
CA PHE A 12 1.60 10.03 -3.10
C PHE A 12 1.15 8.58 -3.29
N ALA A 13 1.02 8.13 -4.54
CA ALA A 13 0.64 6.75 -4.86
C ALA A 13 1.57 5.73 -4.18
N GLU A 14 2.87 5.99 -4.15
CA GLU A 14 3.88 5.14 -3.52
C GLU A 14 3.76 5.13 -1.99
N ASP A 15 3.30 6.23 -1.38
CA ASP A 15 3.03 6.28 0.05
C ASP A 15 1.81 5.45 0.41
N ILE A 16 0.77 5.46 -0.44
CA ILE A 16 -0.42 4.62 -0.28
C ILE A 16 -0.03 3.14 -0.28
N ILE A 17 0.79 2.70 -1.26
CA ILE A 17 1.29 1.32 -1.30
C ILE A 17 2.05 0.95 -0.03
N ARG A 18 2.92 1.84 0.47
CA ARG A 18 3.69 1.64 1.70
C ARG A 18 2.80 1.56 2.94
N GLU A 19 1.75 2.38 3.02
CA GLU A 19 0.76 2.31 4.10
C GLU A 19 -0.10 1.04 4.01
N MET A 20 -0.54 0.64 2.82
CA MET A 20 -1.28 -0.62 2.61
C MET A 20 -0.45 -1.82 3.08
N ALA A 21 0.84 -1.86 2.70
CA ALA A 21 1.78 -2.90 3.11
C ALA A 21 1.94 -2.96 4.64
N ARG A 22 2.21 -1.82 5.28
CA ARG A 22 2.34 -1.72 6.74
C ARG A 22 1.05 -2.14 7.47
N ASN A 23 -0.10 -1.68 6.99
CA ASN A 23 -1.38 -1.97 7.62
C ASN A 23 -1.80 -3.42 7.43
N PHE A 24 -1.44 -4.03 6.30
CA PHE A 24 -1.62 -5.46 6.07
C PHE A 24 -0.72 -6.27 7.01
N ALA A 25 0.58 -5.94 7.08
CA ALA A 25 1.55 -6.70 7.86
C ALA A 25 1.27 -6.69 9.37
N ARG A 26 0.69 -5.60 9.89
CA ARG A 26 0.28 -5.49 11.31
C ARG A 26 -0.99 -6.29 11.65
N ARG A 27 -1.70 -6.83 10.66
CA ARG A 27 -2.89 -7.65 10.90
C ARG A 27 -2.48 -9.12 11.03
N ASN A 28 -3.17 -9.84 11.91
CA ASN A 28 -2.96 -11.27 12.07
C ASN A 28 -3.78 -12.05 11.04
N PHE A 29 -3.11 -12.81 10.17
CA PHE A 29 -3.74 -13.70 9.21
C PHE A 29 -3.17 -15.12 9.37
N PRO A 30 -3.83 -15.99 10.15
CA PRO A 30 -3.24 -17.26 10.60
C PRO A 30 -2.98 -18.28 9.48
N ASN A 31 -3.58 -18.09 8.30
CA ASN A 31 -3.51 -19.04 7.19
C ASN A 31 -2.59 -18.58 6.05
N LEU A 32 -1.83 -17.48 6.23
CA LEU A 32 -0.90 -17.00 5.21
C LEU A 32 0.46 -17.67 5.35
N GLN A 33 0.86 -18.42 4.34
CA GLN A 33 2.17 -19.02 4.26
C GLN A 33 3.18 -18.03 3.68
N GLU A 34 4.46 -18.14 4.06
CA GLU A 34 5.51 -17.19 3.66
C GLU A 34 5.74 -17.10 2.15
N ASN A 35 5.48 -18.19 1.43
CA ASN A 35 5.64 -18.31 -0.03
C ASN A 35 4.46 -17.70 -0.81
N PHE A 36 3.35 -17.34 -0.14
CA PHE A 36 2.23 -16.72 -0.82
C PHE A 36 2.66 -15.36 -1.37
N THR A 37 2.25 -15.11 -2.62
CA THR A 37 2.50 -13.83 -3.29
C THR A 37 1.39 -12.87 -2.93
N ILE A 38 1.76 -11.63 -2.63
CA ILE A 38 0.84 -10.52 -2.42
C ILE A 38 1.23 -9.37 -3.34
N ILE A 39 0.20 -8.72 -3.86
CA ILE A 39 0.33 -7.63 -4.81
C ILE A 39 -0.50 -6.45 -4.29
N PHE A 40 0.17 -5.34 -3.99
CA PHE A 40 -0.48 -4.07 -3.66
C PHE A 40 -0.49 -3.20 -4.90
N LYS A 41 -1.65 -2.65 -5.27
CA LYS A 41 -1.82 -1.77 -6.44
C LYS A 41 -2.61 -0.54 -6.06
N VAL A 42 -2.24 0.58 -6.65
CA VAL A 42 -3.01 1.81 -6.58
C VAL A 42 -2.96 2.50 -7.94
N GLU A 43 -4.10 3.05 -8.31
CA GLU A 43 -4.25 3.92 -9.47
C GLU A 43 -4.90 5.22 -8.99
N SER A 44 -4.22 6.34 -9.20
CA SER A 44 -4.69 7.69 -8.86
C SER A 44 -5.13 8.39 -10.13
N PHE A 45 -6.39 8.83 -10.15
CA PHE A 45 -6.95 9.61 -11.24
C PHE A 45 -6.51 11.06 -11.10
N GLU A 46 -5.57 11.48 -11.94
CA GLU A 46 -4.98 12.81 -11.85
C GLU A 46 -5.88 13.86 -12.52
N SER A 47 -6.25 14.89 -11.76
CA SER A 47 -7.16 15.94 -12.25
C SER A 47 -6.49 16.93 -13.20
N ILE A 48 -5.16 17.01 -13.19
CA ILE A 48 -4.36 17.96 -13.98
C ILE A 48 -3.54 17.29 -15.10
N HIS A 49 -3.54 15.96 -15.18
CA HIS A 49 -2.80 15.19 -16.18
C HIS A 49 -3.76 14.31 -16.99
N PRO A 50 -3.48 14.06 -18.29
CA PRO A 50 -4.32 13.20 -19.12
C PRO A 50 -4.08 11.69 -18.88
N HIS A 51 -3.29 11.34 -17.86
CA HIS A 51 -2.95 9.97 -17.49
C HIS A 51 -3.05 9.80 -15.98
N ASN A 52 -3.37 8.59 -15.55
CA ASN A 52 -3.41 8.21 -14.15
C ASN A 52 -2.00 7.90 -13.64
N VAL A 53 -1.77 8.09 -12.34
CA VAL A 53 -0.55 7.62 -11.67
C VAL A 53 -0.79 6.22 -11.16
N TYR A 54 0.12 5.30 -11.48
CA TYR A 54 0.04 3.91 -11.07
C TYR A 54 1.24 3.53 -10.20
N ALA A 55 0.99 2.83 -9.10
CA ALA A 55 2.05 2.21 -8.30
C ALA A 55 1.68 0.78 -7.91
N GLU A 56 2.68 -0.10 -7.90
CA GLU A 56 2.52 -1.52 -7.58
C GLU A 56 3.70 -2.00 -6.72
N MET A 57 3.41 -2.89 -5.77
CA MET A 57 4.42 -3.64 -5.04
C MET A 57 4.07 -5.13 -5.06
N ASN A 58 4.97 -5.91 -5.64
CA ASN A 58 4.90 -7.37 -5.68
C ASN A 58 5.90 -7.96 -4.70
N THR A 59 5.44 -8.78 -3.77
CA THR A 59 6.30 -9.45 -2.80
C THR A 59 5.70 -10.76 -2.33
N THR A 60 6.41 -11.48 -1.48
CA THR A 60 5.87 -12.62 -0.74
C THR A 60 5.58 -12.22 0.70
N ILE A 61 4.71 -12.98 1.39
CA ILE A 61 4.37 -12.73 2.79
C ILE A 61 5.63 -12.74 3.67
N GLY A 62 6.53 -13.71 3.49
CA GLY A 62 7.77 -13.80 4.28
C GLY A 62 8.69 -12.60 4.07
N LYS A 63 8.84 -12.14 2.82
CA LYS A 63 9.62 -10.93 2.49
C LYS A 63 8.99 -9.67 3.07
N LEU A 64 7.65 -9.59 3.05
CA LEU A 64 6.92 -8.46 3.60
C LEU A 64 7.13 -8.32 5.10
N TYR A 65 7.00 -9.41 5.86
CA TYR A 65 7.21 -9.39 7.31
C TYR A 65 8.66 -9.06 7.68
N SER A 66 9.63 -9.71 7.01
CA SER A 66 11.05 -9.40 7.18
C SER A 66 11.41 -7.93 6.90
N ALA A 67 10.74 -7.27 5.95
CA ALA A 67 11.00 -5.87 5.62
C ALA A 67 10.38 -4.86 6.59
N ILE A 68 9.41 -5.29 7.42
CA ILE A 68 8.67 -4.42 8.35
C ILE A 68 9.12 -4.69 9.80
N ASP A 69 10.12 -5.55 10.01
CA ASP A 69 10.61 -6.00 11.33
C ASP A 69 9.47 -6.55 12.22
N ILE A 70 8.55 -7.32 11.61
CA ILE A 70 7.46 -8.04 12.30
C ILE A 70 7.74 -9.54 12.24
#